data_AF-A0A6A4VQZ1-F1
#
_entry.id   AF-A0A6A4VQZ1-F1
#
_cell.length_a   1.000
_cell.length_b   1.000
_cell.length_c   1.000
_cell.angle_alpha   90.00
_cell.angle_beta   90.00
_cell.angle_gamma   90.00
#
_symmetry.space_group_name_H-M   'P 1'
#
loop_
_entity.id
_entity.type
_entity.pdbx_description
1 polymer ?
#
loop_
_entity_poly.entity_id
_entity_poly.type
_entity_poly.pdbx_seq_one_letter_code
_entity_poly.pdbx_strand_id
1 'polypeptide(L)'
;MSRSRAQSQGPGNAGHERFPCHKFILASGSSYFSQQFASVESGDLTTHRVDGVPAAALRQVLQFLYMGTCDLMRPGPTDFRLEPTDPGTGPGSRPQQQHKSDKKAAGKARPPQPLQVVREAARRLGVPAMLTKLDGVRLTAGRIELARGADISPAPLRLDPAAPPGLSDVSVVGTDGAAVPCHKCVLAARLEYFNMMLSSTWAESRSSEPVRLSVPGAVLALLLRYCYTDEALLQPEDSEQLQTDDLELLCGLLAAADHMLADRLKHICEVRGDGHSGPESMHRSAESCCPLFH
;
A
#
# COMPACT_ATOMS: atom_id res chain seq x y z
N MET A 1 -19.20 -22.74 -26.11
CA MET A 1 -19.83 -21.57 -26.78
C MET A 1 -20.98 -21.07 -25.93
N SER A 2 -20.75 -20.08 -25.07
CA SER A 2 -21.80 -19.28 -24.42
C SER A 2 -21.22 -17.89 -24.14
N ARG A 3 -21.73 -16.89 -24.85
CA ARG A 3 -21.32 -15.48 -24.78
C ARG A 3 -21.91 -14.86 -23.50
N SER A 4 -21.08 -14.25 -22.65
CA SER A 4 -21.55 -13.37 -21.58
C SER A 4 -21.10 -11.93 -21.83
N ARG A 5 -22.05 -11.18 -22.40
CA ARG A 5 -22.31 -9.74 -22.36
C ARG A 5 -21.18 -8.82 -21.82
N ALA A 6 -20.54 -8.11 -22.76
CA ALA A 6 -19.89 -6.84 -22.51
C ALA A 6 -20.90 -5.84 -21.92
N GLN A 7 -20.61 -5.31 -20.74
CA GLN A 7 -21.34 -4.15 -20.21
C GLN A 7 -20.89 -2.91 -20.99
N SER A 8 -21.81 -2.38 -21.78
CA SER A 8 -21.69 -1.14 -22.52
C SER A 8 -21.44 0.03 -21.57
N GLN A 9 -20.32 0.73 -21.76
CA GLN A 9 -20.12 2.06 -21.23
C GLN A 9 -21.16 3.01 -21.87
N GLY A 10 -22.02 3.59 -21.05
CA GLY A 10 -22.91 4.68 -21.46
C GLY A 10 -22.14 6.01 -21.54
N PRO A 11 -22.54 6.95 -22.42
CA PRO A 11 -21.86 8.23 -22.57
C PRO A 11 -22.32 9.23 -21.51
N GLY A 12 -21.38 9.96 -20.91
CA GLY A 12 -21.66 11.20 -20.17
C GLY A 12 -21.82 11.06 -18.66
N ASN A 13 -20.70 11.06 -17.93
CA ASN A 13 -20.67 11.62 -16.57
C ASN A 13 -19.28 12.22 -16.35
N ALA A 14 -19.19 13.44 -15.83
CA ALA A 14 -17.93 14.11 -15.51
C ALA A 14 -17.05 13.15 -14.69
N GLY A 15 -15.90 12.76 -15.25
CA GLY A 15 -15.20 11.54 -14.85
C GLY A 15 -14.59 11.63 -13.45
N HIS A 16 -15.27 11.06 -12.45
CA HIS A 16 -14.61 10.74 -11.18
C HIS A 16 -13.68 9.55 -11.42
N GLU A 17 -12.37 9.77 -11.26
CA GLU A 17 -11.40 8.69 -11.28
C GLU A 17 -11.59 7.75 -10.07
N ARG A 18 -11.48 6.44 -10.30
CA ARG A 18 -11.65 5.42 -9.27
C ARG A 18 -10.32 4.73 -8.99
N PHE A 19 -10.01 4.58 -7.71
CA PHE A 19 -8.78 3.93 -7.24
C PHE A 19 -9.17 2.70 -6.40
N PRO A 20 -8.94 1.47 -6.88
CA PRO A 20 -9.10 0.28 -6.05
C PRO A 20 -8.07 0.31 -4.92
N CYS A 21 -8.50 0.07 -3.68
CA CYS A 21 -7.66 0.16 -2.49
C CYS A 21 -8.15 -0.82 -1.42
N HIS A 22 -7.26 -1.18 -0.50
CA HIS A 22 -7.54 -2.00 0.67
C HIS A 22 -7.77 -1.09 1.89
N LYS A 23 -8.92 -1.26 2.55
CA LYS A 23 -9.31 -0.49 3.75
C LYS A 23 -8.21 -0.51 4.81
N PHE A 24 -7.66 -1.71 5.09
CA PHE A 24 -6.61 -1.89 6.09
C PHE A 24 -5.36 -1.04 5.78
N ILE A 25 -4.78 -1.16 4.58
CA ILE A 25 -3.58 -0.40 4.19
C ILE A 25 -3.80 1.12 4.31
N LEU A 26 -4.95 1.60 3.85
CA LEU A 26 -5.29 3.01 3.97
C LEU A 26 -5.41 3.44 5.44
N ALA A 27 -6.17 2.69 6.25
CA ALA A 27 -6.43 3.02 7.64
C ALA A 27 -5.18 2.94 8.53
N SER A 28 -4.24 2.04 8.22
CA SER A 28 -2.97 1.93 8.95
C SER A 28 -2.05 3.15 8.73
N GLY A 29 -2.13 3.82 7.58
CA GLY A 29 -1.28 4.97 7.25
C GLY A 29 -1.98 6.34 7.25
N SER A 30 -3.29 6.38 7.47
CA SER A 30 -4.10 7.61 7.39
C SER A 30 -5.14 7.67 8.51
N SER A 31 -5.06 8.72 9.33
CA SER A 31 -6.07 8.98 10.35
C SER A 31 -7.45 9.30 9.77
N TYR A 32 -7.50 9.93 8.59
CA TYR A 32 -8.73 10.18 7.84
C TYR A 32 -9.43 8.86 7.49
N PHE A 33 -8.73 7.93 6.85
CA PHE A 33 -9.31 6.64 6.47
C PHE A 33 -9.60 5.75 7.67
N SER A 34 -8.77 5.79 8.71
CA SER A 34 -9.02 5.09 9.97
C SER A 34 -10.35 5.51 10.60
N GLN A 35 -10.60 6.81 10.72
CA GLN A 35 -11.89 7.34 11.22
C GLN A 35 -13.05 6.99 10.28
N GLN A 36 -12.83 7.07 8.97
CA GLN A 36 -13.86 6.83 7.96
C GLN A 36 -14.34 5.37 7.93
N PHE A 37 -13.47 4.41 8.29
CA PHE A 37 -13.77 2.98 8.25
C PHE A 37 -14.15 2.40 9.62
N ALA A 38 -14.03 3.16 10.70
CA ALA A 38 -14.36 2.70 12.06
C ALA A 38 -15.82 2.22 12.23
N SER A 39 -16.74 2.66 11.37
CA SER A 39 -18.16 2.28 11.39
C SER A 39 -18.58 1.34 10.25
N VAL A 40 -17.65 0.89 9.42
CA VAL A 40 -17.95 0.08 8.24
C VAL A 40 -17.77 -1.40 8.58
N GLU A 41 -18.80 -2.21 8.34
CA GLU A 41 -18.71 -3.66 8.50
C GLU A 41 -17.65 -4.27 7.57
N SER A 42 -16.91 -5.25 8.09
CA SER A 42 -15.84 -5.93 7.36
C SER A 42 -16.40 -6.73 6.18
N GLY A 43 -15.74 -6.70 5.02
CA GLY A 43 -16.06 -7.53 3.86
C GLY A 43 -16.77 -6.85 2.68
N ASP A 44 -17.44 -5.71 2.87
CA ASP A 44 -18.14 -5.04 1.77
C ASP A 44 -17.23 -4.15 0.92
N LEU A 45 -17.33 -4.31 -0.41
CA LEU A 45 -16.78 -3.38 -1.40
C LEU A 45 -17.51 -2.03 -1.28
N THR A 46 -16.86 -1.06 -0.65
CA THR A 46 -17.43 0.29 -0.47
C THR A 46 -16.73 1.29 -1.39
N THR A 47 -17.50 2.27 -1.86
CA THR A 47 -16.95 3.43 -2.60
C THR A 47 -16.99 4.66 -1.68
N HIS A 48 -15.83 5.22 -1.38
CA HIS A 48 -15.70 6.45 -0.59
C HIS A 48 -15.28 7.60 -1.50
N ARG A 49 -16.01 8.72 -1.43
CA ARG A 49 -15.66 9.95 -2.16
C ARG A 49 -14.69 10.78 -1.32
N VAL A 50 -13.61 11.22 -1.94
CA VAL A 50 -12.63 12.12 -1.35
C VAL A 50 -12.77 13.49 -2.01
N ASP A 51 -13.45 14.41 -1.32
CA ASP A 51 -13.76 15.72 -1.89
C ASP A 51 -12.61 16.72 -1.74
N GLY A 52 -12.39 17.54 -2.77
CA GLY A 52 -11.39 18.62 -2.78
C GLY A 52 -9.93 18.15 -2.90
N VAL A 53 -9.68 16.87 -3.22
CA VAL A 53 -8.35 16.35 -3.53
C VAL A 53 -8.29 16.00 -5.02
N PRO A 54 -7.43 16.66 -5.82
CA PRO A 54 -7.25 16.30 -7.23
C PRO A 54 -6.76 14.85 -7.37
N ALA A 55 -7.23 14.13 -8.38
CA ALA A 55 -6.93 12.72 -8.58
C ALA A 55 -5.42 12.43 -8.71
N ALA A 56 -4.68 13.31 -9.40
CA ALA A 56 -3.22 13.22 -9.48
C ALA A 56 -2.54 13.32 -8.10
N ALA A 57 -3.04 14.16 -7.20
CA ALA A 57 -2.52 14.27 -5.84
C ALA A 57 -2.92 13.08 -4.96
N LEU A 58 -4.16 12.60 -5.11
CA LEU A 58 -4.62 11.39 -4.44
C LEU A 58 -3.74 10.19 -4.82
N ARG A 59 -3.40 10.03 -6.11
CA ARG A 59 -2.50 8.95 -6.57
C ARG A 59 -1.15 8.97 -5.83
N GLN A 60 -0.56 10.15 -5.64
CA GLN A 60 0.72 10.28 -4.92
C GLN A 60 0.58 9.88 -3.44
N VAL A 61 -0.53 10.23 -2.80
CA VAL A 61 -0.81 9.81 -1.41
C VAL A 61 -1.02 8.30 -1.33
N LEU A 62 -1.79 7.72 -2.25
CA LEU A 62 -2.00 6.28 -2.31
C LEU A 62 -0.69 5.53 -2.57
N GLN A 63 0.12 5.96 -3.53
CA GLN A 63 1.44 5.38 -3.78
C GLN A 63 2.31 5.39 -2.51
N PHE A 64 2.30 6.51 -1.77
CA PHE A 64 3.00 6.61 -0.50
C PHE A 64 2.51 5.61 0.55
N LEU A 65 1.19 5.47 0.72
CA LEU A 65 0.60 4.53 1.68
C LEU A 65 0.94 3.08 1.38
N TYR A 66 1.18 2.72 0.11
CA TYR A 66 1.51 1.35 -0.31
C TYR A 66 3.00 1.07 -0.44
N MET A 67 3.84 2.09 -0.63
CA MET A 67 5.25 1.90 -1.00
C MET A 67 6.22 2.69 -0.11
N GLY A 68 5.72 3.50 0.82
CA GLY A 68 6.54 4.39 1.65
C GLY A 68 7.25 5.51 0.88
N THR A 69 6.91 5.70 -0.40
CA THR A 69 7.47 6.70 -1.33
C THR A 69 6.45 7.09 -2.40
N CYS A 70 6.67 8.21 -3.10
CA CYS A 70 5.88 8.60 -4.26
C CYS A 70 6.77 9.20 -5.36
N ASP A 71 6.22 9.46 -6.54
CA ASP A 71 6.99 9.98 -7.68
C ASP A 71 7.67 11.31 -7.37
N LEU A 72 7.04 12.15 -6.53
CA LEU A 72 7.63 13.43 -6.09
C LEU A 72 8.83 13.27 -5.15
N MET A 73 9.10 12.07 -4.66
CA MET A 73 10.27 11.77 -3.83
C MET A 73 11.43 11.22 -4.66
N ARG A 74 11.32 11.12 -6.00
CA ARG A 74 12.40 10.62 -6.87
C ARG A 74 13.18 11.78 -7.48
N PRO A 75 14.46 12.00 -7.12
CA PRO A 75 15.24 13.11 -7.66
C PRO A 75 15.39 13.01 -9.18
N GLY A 76 15.28 14.14 -9.87
CA GLY A 76 15.43 14.20 -11.32
C GLY A 76 14.24 14.82 -12.04
N PRO A 77 14.20 14.72 -13.38
CA PRO A 77 13.08 15.21 -14.19
C PRO A 77 11.77 14.54 -13.78
N THR A 78 10.68 15.30 -13.75
CA THR A 78 9.34 14.76 -13.52
C THR A 78 8.34 15.39 -14.48
N ASP A 79 7.47 14.54 -15.01
CA ASP A 79 6.33 14.96 -15.82
C ASP A 79 5.06 15.17 -14.97
N PHE A 80 5.19 15.18 -13.63
CA PHE A 80 4.05 15.37 -12.74
C PHE A 80 3.35 16.70 -13.04
N ARG A 81 2.10 16.58 -13.48
CA ARG A 81 1.20 17.70 -13.73
C ARG A 81 -0.05 17.52 -12.88
N LEU A 82 -0.49 18.61 -12.27
CA LEU A 82 -1.86 18.69 -11.83
C LEU A 82 -2.70 18.82 -13.10
N GLU A 83 -3.39 17.75 -13.48
CA GLU A 83 -4.40 17.84 -14.53
C GLU A 83 -5.29 19.05 -14.23
N PRO A 84 -5.49 19.98 -15.18
CA PRO A 84 -6.45 21.04 -14.99
C PRO A 84 -7.80 20.40 -14.70
N THR A 85 -8.34 20.61 -13.51
CA THR A 85 -9.78 20.44 -13.30
C THR A 85 -10.46 21.50 -14.13
N ASP A 86 -10.78 21.18 -15.39
CA ASP A 86 -11.47 22.11 -16.29
C ASP A 86 -12.81 22.52 -15.66
N PRO A 87 -13.05 23.82 -15.40
CA PRO A 87 -14.39 24.31 -15.21
C PRO A 87 -15.04 24.43 -16.60
N GLY A 88 -15.67 23.34 -17.04
CA GLY A 88 -16.62 23.33 -18.16
C GLY A 88 -16.03 23.30 -19.57
N THR A 89 -16.14 22.15 -20.22
CA THR A 89 -15.93 21.99 -21.67
C THR A 89 -16.98 21.03 -22.24
N GLY A 90 -18.13 21.60 -22.63
CA GLY A 90 -19.01 20.97 -23.61
C GLY A 90 -18.52 21.31 -25.03
N PRO A 91 -18.60 20.40 -26.02
CA PRO A 91 -18.09 20.67 -27.35
C PRO A 91 -19.14 21.38 -28.21
N GLY A 92 -18.73 22.47 -28.86
CA GLY A 92 -19.28 22.89 -30.15
C GLY A 92 -20.01 24.22 -30.18
N SER A 93 -19.30 25.29 -30.54
CA SER A 93 -19.69 26.19 -31.64
C SER A 93 -18.53 27.13 -32.02
N ARG A 94 -18.35 27.32 -33.33
CA ARG A 94 -17.29 28.08 -34.02
C ARG A 94 -17.42 29.61 -33.82
N PRO A 95 -16.36 30.40 -34.14
CA PRO A 95 -16.17 31.75 -33.62
C PRO A 95 -16.89 32.83 -34.45
N GLN A 96 -17.41 33.86 -33.78
CA GLN A 96 -17.73 35.16 -34.39
C GLN A 96 -17.00 36.28 -33.64
N GLN A 97 -16.41 37.18 -34.43
CA GLN A 97 -15.63 38.33 -34.02
C GLN A 97 -16.49 39.47 -33.43
N GLN A 98 -15.78 40.37 -32.72
CA GLN A 98 -16.19 41.69 -32.22
C GLN A 98 -17.03 41.64 -30.92
N HIS A 99 -16.72 42.34 -29.83
CA HIS A 99 -16.37 43.76 -29.70
C HIS A 99 -15.61 44.06 -28.38
N LYS A 100 -14.87 45.18 -28.39
CA LYS A 100 -14.04 45.76 -27.31
C LYS A 100 -14.89 46.20 -26.10
N SER A 101 -14.50 45.84 -24.87
CA SER A 101 -14.81 46.63 -23.66
C SER A 101 -13.85 46.31 -22.51
N ASP A 102 -13.31 47.38 -21.93
CA ASP A 102 -12.37 47.41 -20.82
C ASP A 102 -12.90 46.72 -19.56
N LYS A 103 -12.22 45.65 -19.11
CA LYS A 103 -12.40 45.09 -17.76
C LYS A 103 -11.05 44.72 -17.13
N LYS A 104 -10.63 45.62 -16.25
CA LYS A 104 -9.89 45.42 -14.98
C LYS A 104 -9.20 44.05 -14.85
N ALA A 105 -7.88 44.06 -14.98
CA ALA A 105 -7.01 42.92 -14.73
C ALA A 105 -7.19 42.40 -13.29
N ALA A 106 -8.02 41.38 -13.13
CA ALA A 106 -7.95 40.49 -11.98
C ALA A 106 -6.61 39.77 -12.07
N GLY A 107 -5.74 39.95 -11.07
CA GLY A 107 -4.45 39.28 -11.02
C GLY A 107 -4.64 37.78 -11.25
N LYS A 108 -4.03 37.24 -12.31
CA LYS A 108 -4.02 35.80 -12.58
C LYS A 108 -3.54 35.11 -11.31
N ALA A 109 -4.44 34.40 -10.62
CA ALA A 109 -4.07 33.55 -9.51
C ALA A 109 -2.94 32.63 -10.00
N ARG A 110 -1.78 32.70 -9.32
CA ARG A 110 -0.65 31.84 -9.64
C ARG A 110 -1.17 30.40 -9.59
N PRO A 111 -0.95 29.57 -10.64
CA PRO A 111 -1.40 28.19 -10.61
C PRO A 111 -0.82 27.52 -9.36
N PRO A 112 -1.62 26.74 -8.62
CA PRO A 112 -1.16 26.10 -7.40
C PRO A 112 0.06 25.23 -7.72
N GLN A 113 1.11 25.38 -6.93
CA GLN A 113 2.34 24.62 -7.16
C GLN A 113 2.05 23.12 -6.96
N PRO A 114 2.43 22.23 -7.89
CA PRO A 114 2.08 20.81 -7.83
C PRO A 114 2.44 20.14 -6.50
N LEU A 115 3.65 20.42 -5.99
CA LEU A 115 4.11 19.91 -4.70
C LEU A 115 3.25 20.39 -3.52
N GLN A 116 2.75 21.64 -3.56
CA GLN A 116 1.89 22.17 -2.49
C GLN A 116 0.52 21.49 -2.47
N VAL A 117 -0.01 21.15 -3.65
CA VAL A 117 -1.28 20.41 -3.74
C VAL A 117 -1.14 19.00 -3.19
N VAL A 118 -0.01 18.33 -3.42
CA VAL A 118 0.25 17.01 -2.81
C VAL A 118 0.46 17.11 -1.30
N ARG A 119 1.16 18.14 -0.81
CA ARG A 119 1.27 18.40 0.63
C ARG A 119 -0.10 18.64 1.27
N GLU A 120 -0.96 19.43 0.63
CA GLU A 120 -2.30 19.69 1.15
C GLU A 120 -3.17 18.43 1.10
N ALA A 121 -3.07 17.62 0.05
CA ALA A 121 -3.75 16.32 -0.01
C ALA A 121 -3.31 15.40 1.13
N ALA A 122 -2.01 15.27 1.38
CA ALA A 122 -1.47 14.46 2.48
C ALA A 122 -1.93 14.98 3.86
N ARG A 123 -2.01 16.31 4.03
CA ARG A 123 -2.53 16.94 5.27
C ARG A 123 -4.00 16.63 5.48
N ARG A 124 -4.84 16.83 4.45
CA ARG A 124 -6.30 16.57 4.52
C ARG A 124 -6.61 15.09 4.74
N LEU A 125 -5.80 14.20 4.15
CA LEU A 125 -5.90 12.75 4.34
C LEU A 125 -5.16 12.24 5.57
N GLY A 126 -4.60 13.11 6.41
CA GLY A 126 -4.00 12.71 7.68
C GLY A 126 -2.81 11.75 7.55
N VAL A 127 -1.90 12.01 6.61
CA VAL A 127 -0.69 11.19 6.34
C VAL A 127 0.58 11.95 6.76
N PRO A 128 0.88 12.08 8.06
CA PRO A 128 1.98 12.90 8.56
C PRO A 128 3.37 12.40 8.12
N ALA A 129 3.57 11.09 8.02
CA ALA A 129 4.84 10.51 7.57
C ALA A 129 5.21 10.97 6.14
N MET A 130 4.21 11.16 5.27
CA MET A 130 4.43 11.71 3.94
C MET A 130 4.84 13.18 4.00
N LEU A 131 4.20 13.98 4.85
CA LEU A 131 4.52 15.40 5.02
C LEU A 131 5.98 15.59 5.46
N THR A 132 6.43 14.82 6.46
CA THR A 132 7.81 14.87 6.95
C THR A 132 8.82 14.61 5.83
N LYS A 133 8.59 13.60 4.98
CA LYS A 133 9.47 13.33 3.83
C LYS A 133 9.40 14.41 2.76
N LEU A 134 8.20 14.95 2.52
CA LEU A 134 8.02 16.03 1.54
C LEU A 134 8.65 17.36 1.98
N ASP A 135 8.94 17.61 3.26
CA ASP A 135 9.60 18.85 3.70
C ASP A 135 10.98 19.05 3.06
N GLY A 136 11.70 17.94 2.81
CA GLY A 136 12.97 17.93 2.11
C GLY A 136 12.88 18.08 0.59
N VAL A 137 11.68 18.06 0.01
CA VAL A 137 11.47 18.04 -1.44
C VAL A 137 11.21 19.44 -1.99
N ARG A 138 11.82 19.75 -3.14
CA ARG A 138 11.61 20.96 -3.94
C ARG A 138 11.32 20.57 -5.39
N LEU A 139 10.40 21.29 -6.03
CA LEU A 139 10.08 21.13 -7.45
C LEU A 139 10.42 22.43 -8.18
N THR A 140 11.52 22.42 -8.93
CA THR A 140 12.05 23.59 -9.65
C THR A 140 12.11 23.26 -11.14
N ALA A 141 11.40 24.04 -11.98
CA ALA A 141 11.41 23.87 -13.44
C ALA A 141 11.18 22.43 -13.94
N GLY A 142 10.22 21.71 -13.34
CA GLY A 142 9.92 20.32 -13.71
C GLY A 142 10.94 19.30 -13.21
N ARG A 143 11.80 19.68 -12.26
CA ARG A 143 12.82 18.82 -11.67
C ARG A 143 12.65 18.73 -10.17
N ILE A 144 12.70 17.51 -9.64
CA ILE A 144 12.65 17.21 -8.22
C ILE A 144 14.07 17.32 -7.66
N GLU A 145 14.20 18.10 -6.60
CA GLU A 145 15.45 18.37 -5.89
C GLU A 145 15.25 18.13 -4.40
N LEU A 146 16.28 17.57 -3.77
CA LEU A 146 16.26 17.30 -2.33
C LEU A 146 17.10 18.32 -1.56
N ALA A 147 16.63 18.71 -0.39
CA ALA A 147 17.43 19.40 0.59
C ALA A 147 18.61 18.52 1.05
N ARG A 148 19.71 19.14 1.47
CA ARG A 148 20.86 18.40 1.99
C ARG A 148 20.43 17.61 3.23
N GLY A 149 20.74 16.32 3.26
CA GLY A 149 20.40 15.43 4.37
C GLY A 149 18.91 15.04 4.44
N ALA A 150 18.10 15.32 3.41
CA ALA A 150 16.74 14.83 3.36
C ALA A 150 16.73 13.30 3.20
N ASP A 151 16.09 12.61 4.14
CA ASP A 151 15.82 11.18 4.04
C ASP A 151 14.49 10.94 3.33
N ILE A 152 14.57 10.44 2.11
CA ILE A 152 13.43 10.04 1.27
C ILE A 152 13.38 8.52 1.05
N SER A 153 14.25 7.76 1.72
CA SER A 153 14.30 6.31 1.57
C SER A 153 12.93 5.72 1.87
N PRO A 154 12.42 4.77 1.07
CA PRO A 154 11.15 4.10 1.39
C PRO A 154 11.35 3.37 2.72
N ALA A 155 10.50 3.69 3.71
CA ALA A 155 10.49 2.95 4.95
C ALA A 155 9.66 1.68 4.75
N PRO A 156 10.09 0.52 5.27
CA PRO A 156 9.29 -0.69 5.22
C PRO A 156 7.91 -0.43 5.83
N LEU A 157 6.85 -0.91 5.18
CA LEU A 157 5.51 -0.88 5.75
C LEU A 157 5.46 -1.83 6.93
N ARG A 158 5.45 -1.27 8.13
CA ARG A 158 5.24 -2.00 9.38
C ARG A 158 3.78 -1.84 9.76
N LEU A 159 3.03 -2.92 9.56
CA LEU A 159 1.61 -2.99 9.81
C LEU A 159 1.39 -3.67 11.16
N ASP A 160 0.38 -3.24 11.89
CA ASP A 160 -0.06 -3.92 13.10
C ASP A 160 -1.34 -4.72 12.77
N PRO A 161 -1.32 -6.06 12.85
CA PRO A 161 -2.52 -6.85 12.57
C PRO A 161 -3.69 -6.52 13.50
N ALA A 162 -3.44 -5.95 14.69
CA ALA A 162 -4.46 -5.54 15.65
C ALA A 162 -4.96 -4.10 15.44
N ALA A 163 -4.28 -3.28 14.61
CA ALA A 163 -4.61 -1.87 14.45
C ALA A 163 -4.64 -1.40 12.97
N PRO A 164 -5.73 -0.73 12.55
CA PRO A 164 -6.94 -0.44 13.31
C PRO A 164 -7.85 -1.67 13.45
N PRO A 165 -8.61 -1.79 14.56
CA PRO A 165 -9.44 -2.95 14.83
C PRO A 165 -10.64 -3.03 13.86
N GLY A 166 -11.16 -4.24 13.66
CA GLY A 166 -12.41 -4.46 12.93
C GLY A 166 -12.27 -4.54 11.40
N LEU A 167 -11.05 -4.53 10.87
CA LEU A 167 -10.80 -4.63 9.42
C LEU A 167 -10.32 -6.02 8.95
N SER A 168 -10.20 -6.99 9.85
CA SER A 168 -9.84 -8.36 9.48
C SER A 168 -10.94 -9.00 8.63
N ASP A 169 -10.55 -9.63 7.54
CA ASP A 169 -11.45 -10.22 6.53
C ASP A 169 -11.16 -11.71 6.27
N VAL A 170 -10.25 -12.30 7.05
CA VAL A 170 -9.94 -13.73 7.09
C VAL A 170 -9.42 -14.12 8.49
N SER A 171 -9.64 -15.37 8.88
CA SER A 171 -9.02 -15.97 10.06
C SER A 171 -8.15 -17.15 9.64
N VAL A 172 -6.95 -17.28 10.21
CA VAL A 172 -6.05 -18.41 9.98
C VAL A 172 -5.91 -19.21 11.27
N VAL A 173 -5.93 -20.54 11.18
CA VAL A 173 -5.90 -21.45 12.32
C VAL A 173 -4.74 -22.43 12.15
N GLY A 174 -3.88 -22.54 13.17
CA GLY A 174 -2.83 -23.55 13.25
C GLY A 174 -3.33 -24.89 13.81
N THR A 175 -2.42 -25.81 14.06
CA THR A 175 -2.75 -27.13 14.65
C THR A 175 -3.19 -27.07 16.11
N ASP A 176 -2.94 -25.95 16.79
CA ASP A 176 -3.41 -25.67 18.15
C ASP A 176 -4.90 -25.26 18.20
N GLY A 177 -5.53 -25.03 17.04
CA GLY A 177 -6.93 -24.63 16.94
C GLY A 177 -7.20 -23.15 17.24
N ALA A 178 -6.17 -22.36 17.55
CA ALA A 178 -6.33 -20.94 17.82
C ALA A 178 -6.55 -20.16 16.51
N ALA A 179 -7.69 -19.47 16.41
CA ALA A 179 -8.00 -18.62 15.26
C ALA A 179 -7.34 -17.25 15.41
N VAL A 180 -6.54 -16.87 14.41
CA VAL A 180 -5.86 -15.58 14.34
C VAL A 180 -6.52 -14.73 13.25
N PRO A 181 -7.17 -13.61 13.60
CA PRO A 181 -7.72 -12.69 12.61
C PRO A 181 -6.61 -12.02 11.80
N CYS A 182 -6.81 -11.90 10.49
CA CYS A 182 -5.82 -11.45 9.52
C CYS A 182 -6.47 -10.67 8.37
N HIS A 183 -5.61 -10.16 7.47
CA HIS A 183 -6.00 -9.40 6.30
C HIS A 183 -5.58 -10.13 5.03
N LYS A 184 -6.53 -10.46 4.16
CA LYS A 184 -6.31 -11.13 2.88
C LYS A 184 -5.27 -10.41 2.03
N CYS A 185 -5.31 -9.08 2.00
CA CYS A 185 -4.37 -8.27 1.23
C CYS A 185 -2.92 -8.40 1.70
N VAL A 186 -2.69 -8.57 3.01
CA VAL A 186 -1.35 -8.77 3.56
C VAL A 186 -0.87 -10.18 3.25
N LEU A 187 -1.71 -11.20 3.48
CA LEU A 187 -1.33 -12.59 3.21
C LEU A 187 -1.04 -12.81 1.73
N ALA A 188 -1.91 -12.34 0.83
CA ALA A 188 -1.72 -12.47 -0.62
C ALA A 188 -0.47 -11.72 -1.13
N ALA A 189 -0.13 -10.57 -0.55
CA ALA A 189 1.05 -9.82 -0.95
C ALA A 189 2.38 -10.44 -0.48
N ARG A 190 2.32 -11.32 0.53
CA ARG A 190 3.52 -11.82 1.25
C ARG A 190 3.74 -13.32 1.09
N LEU A 191 2.69 -14.08 0.78
CA LEU A 191 2.69 -15.53 0.68
C LEU A 191 2.00 -15.95 -0.63
N GLU A 192 2.76 -16.50 -1.58
CA GLU A 192 2.21 -16.87 -2.89
C GLU A 192 1.13 -17.97 -2.78
N TYR A 193 1.24 -18.84 -1.76
CA TYR A 193 0.16 -19.79 -1.43
C TYR A 193 -1.20 -19.10 -1.23
N PHE A 194 -1.24 -18.02 -0.44
CA PHE A 194 -2.47 -17.25 -0.21
C PHE A 194 -2.87 -16.44 -1.44
N ASN A 195 -1.90 -15.92 -2.21
CA ASN A 195 -2.18 -15.25 -3.48
C ASN A 195 -2.93 -16.17 -4.45
N MET A 196 -2.43 -17.40 -4.64
CA MET A 196 -3.06 -18.42 -5.47
C MET A 196 -4.44 -18.83 -4.95
N MET A 197 -4.57 -19.06 -3.65
CA MET A 197 -5.84 -19.42 -3.02
C MET A 197 -6.90 -18.33 -3.23
N LEU A 198 -6.55 -17.06 -2.94
CA LEU A 198 -7.49 -15.94 -2.88
C LEU A 198 -7.78 -15.30 -4.26
N SER A 199 -6.88 -15.43 -5.23
CA SER A 199 -7.07 -14.94 -6.60
C SER A 199 -7.97 -15.85 -7.45
N SER A 200 -8.14 -17.11 -7.03
CA SER A 200 -9.02 -18.04 -7.72
C SER A 200 -10.50 -17.66 -7.54
N THR A 201 -11.34 -17.92 -8.55
CA THR A 201 -12.80 -17.71 -8.48
C THR A 201 -13.52 -18.70 -7.53
N TRP A 202 -12.79 -19.32 -6.60
CA TRP A 202 -13.31 -20.34 -5.69
C TRP A 202 -13.99 -19.77 -4.46
N ALA A 203 -14.80 -20.63 -3.82
CA ALA A 203 -15.64 -20.31 -2.69
C ALA A 203 -14.87 -19.78 -1.47
N GLU A 204 -13.58 -20.10 -1.31
CA GLU A 204 -12.77 -19.59 -0.19
C GLU A 204 -12.64 -18.06 -0.20
N SER A 205 -12.65 -17.41 -1.37
CA SER A 205 -12.60 -15.95 -1.48
C SER A 205 -13.79 -15.26 -0.77
N ARG A 206 -14.93 -15.96 -0.68
CA ARG A 206 -16.19 -15.49 -0.09
C ARG A 206 -16.56 -16.19 1.22
N SER A 207 -15.75 -17.16 1.64
CA SER A 207 -16.00 -17.93 2.85
C SER A 207 -15.60 -17.12 4.09
N SER A 208 -16.44 -17.20 5.13
CA SER A 208 -16.11 -16.74 6.48
C SER A 208 -15.42 -17.82 7.32
N GLU A 209 -15.28 -19.03 6.79
CA GLU A 209 -14.62 -20.12 7.50
C GLU A 209 -13.12 -19.84 7.66
N PRO A 210 -12.54 -20.13 8.84
CA PRO A 210 -11.12 -20.00 9.04
C PRO A 210 -10.30 -20.90 8.10
N VAL A 211 -9.22 -20.37 7.55
CA VAL A 211 -8.23 -21.12 6.79
C VAL A 211 -7.38 -21.94 7.75
N ARG A 212 -7.48 -23.27 7.66
CA ARG A 212 -6.73 -24.19 8.55
C ARG A 212 -5.41 -24.57 7.89
N LEU A 213 -4.32 -24.40 8.64
CA LEU A 213 -2.96 -24.76 8.23
C LEU A 213 -2.43 -25.88 9.12
N SER A 214 -1.68 -26.81 8.52
CA SER A 214 -0.95 -27.86 9.24
C SER A 214 0.37 -27.32 9.81
N VAL A 215 0.30 -26.19 10.51
CA VAL A 215 1.44 -25.47 11.09
C VAL A 215 1.21 -25.25 12.59
N PRO A 216 2.19 -25.51 13.47
CA PRO A 216 2.08 -25.22 14.90
C PRO A 216 1.80 -23.73 15.17
N GLY A 217 1.02 -23.43 16.21
CA GLY A 217 0.62 -22.05 16.54
C GLY A 217 1.80 -21.09 16.73
N ALA A 218 2.87 -21.53 17.39
CA ALA A 218 4.08 -20.73 17.57
C ALA A 218 4.75 -20.37 16.23
N VAL A 219 4.81 -21.32 15.29
CA VAL A 219 5.35 -21.11 13.94
C VAL A 219 4.43 -20.17 13.15
N LEU A 220 3.11 -20.36 13.23
CA LEU A 220 2.13 -19.49 12.59
C LEU A 220 2.26 -18.04 13.08
N ALA A 221 2.45 -17.82 14.39
CA ALA A 221 2.65 -16.48 14.95
C ALA A 221 3.88 -15.79 14.37
N LEU A 222 4.99 -16.51 14.16
CA LEU A 222 6.21 -15.96 13.57
C LEU A 222 6.05 -15.68 12.07
N LEU A 223 5.39 -16.58 11.34
CA LEU A 223 5.05 -16.38 9.94
C LEU A 223 4.18 -15.12 9.76
N LEU A 224 3.14 -14.96 10.58
CA LEU A 224 2.28 -13.79 10.53
C LEU A 224 3.05 -12.53 10.94
N ARG A 225 3.87 -12.57 11.99
CA ARG A 225 4.72 -11.43 12.35
C ARG A 225 5.57 -10.96 11.16
N TYR A 226 6.24 -11.90 10.48
CA TYR A 226 7.01 -11.60 9.27
C TYR A 226 6.17 -10.96 8.16
N CYS A 227 4.94 -11.44 7.95
CA CYS A 227 4.04 -10.88 6.93
C CYS A 227 3.73 -9.39 7.19
N TYR A 228 3.56 -9.00 8.46
CA TYR A 228 3.15 -7.64 8.84
C TYR A 228 4.32 -6.67 9.09
N THR A 229 5.49 -7.16 9.50
CA THR A 229 6.62 -6.29 9.87
C THR A 229 7.82 -6.40 8.95
N ASP A 230 7.87 -7.39 8.07
CA ASP A 230 9.04 -7.81 7.28
C ASP A 230 10.28 -8.15 8.14
N GLU A 231 10.10 -8.29 9.46
CA GLU A 231 11.12 -8.72 10.40
C GLU A 231 11.12 -10.24 10.51
N ALA A 232 12.15 -10.86 9.98
CA ALA A 232 12.36 -12.27 10.11
C ALA A 232 13.09 -12.55 11.43
N LEU A 233 12.32 -13.02 12.41
CA LEU A 233 12.75 -13.67 13.65
C LEU A 233 13.66 -12.90 14.62
N LEU A 234 13.46 -13.27 15.89
CA LEU A 234 14.20 -12.97 17.12
C LEU A 234 15.48 -12.14 16.86
N GLN A 235 15.49 -10.91 17.38
CA GLN A 235 16.75 -10.20 17.53
C GLN A 235 17.67 -11.13 18.33
N PRO A 236 18.92 -11.35 17.89
CA PRO A 236 19.86 -12.10 18.70
C PRO A 236 20.09 -11.29 19.97
N GLU A 237 19.44 -11.68 21.06
CA GLU A 237 19.79 -11.22 22.41
C GLU A 237 21.14 -11.88 22.74
N ASP A 238 22.22 -11.33 22.21
CA ASP A 238 23.63 -11.54 22.59
C ASP A 238 24.17 -12.99 22.70
N SER A 239 23.45 -13.99 22.18
CA SER A 239 23.85 -15.40 22.25
C SER A 239 23.99 -16.00 20.85
N GLU A 240 25.23 -16.26 20.43
CA GLU A 240 25.59 -16.86 19.13
C GLU A 240 25.11 -18.32 18.97
N GLN A 241 24.35 -18.86 19.92
CA GLN A 241 23.92 -20.25 19.97
C GLN A 241 22.39 -20.31 20.15
N LEU A 242 21.70 -20.79 19.11
CA LEU A 242 20.28 -21.13 19.19
C LEU A 242 20.08 -22.27 20.20
N GLN A 243 19.10 -22.15 21.09
CA GLN A 243 18.71 -23.26 21.95
C GLN A 243 17.99 -24.34 21.13
N THR A 244 17.82 -25.54 21.67
CA THR A 244 17.12 -26.64 20.97
C THR A 244 15.71 -26.25 20.55
N ASP A 245 15.01 -25.50 21.42
CA ASP A 245 13.65 -25.06 21.19
C ASP A 245 13.60 -23.98 20.09
N ASP A 246 14.63 -23.12 20.01
CA ASP A 246 14.77 -22.13 18.93
C ASP A 246 15.04 -22.81 17.59
N LEU A 247 15.81 -23.91 17.59
CA LEU A 247 16.10 -24.67 16.37
C LEU A 247 14.85 -25.40 15.87
N GLU A 248 14.07 -26.03 16.75
CA GLU A 248 12.80 -26.66 16.36
C GLU A 248 11.83 -25.61 15.77
N LEU A 249 11.76 -24.43 16.39
CA LEU A 249 10.94 -23.33 15.91
C LEU A 249 11.44 -22.78 14.56
N LEU A 250 12.76 -22.66 14.38
CA LEU A 250 13.39 -22.25 13.12
C LEU A 250 13.14 -23.27 12.00
N CYS A 251 13.30 -24.56 12.27
CA CYS A 251 12.99 -25.64 11.32
C CYS A 251 11.51 -25.65 10.96
N GLY A 252 10.63 -25.48 11.96
CA GLY A 252 9.19 -25.34 11.75
C GLY A 252 8.85 -24.14 10.85
N LEU A 253 9.48 -22.99 11.10
CA LEU A 253 9.28 -21.80 10.26
C LEU A 253 9.84 -21.97 8.86
N LEU A 254 11.01 -22.61 8.70
CA LEU A 254 11.58 -22.92 7.39
C LEU A 254 10.63 -23.79 6.57
N ALA A 255 10.08 -24.86 7.16
CA ALA A 255 9.12 -25.74 6.51
C ALA A 255 7.82 -25.00 6.16
N ALA A 256 7.32 -24.15 7.07
CA ALA A 256 6.15 -23.32 6.80
C ALA A 256 6.42 -22.30 5.69
N ALA A 257 7.59 -21.68 5.65
CA ALA A 257 7.98 -20.72 4.62
C ALA A 257 8.04 -21.38 3.23
N ASP A 258 8.58 -22.59 3.13
CA ASP A 258 8.59 -23.37 1.89
C ASP A 258 7.18 -23.74 1.44
N HIS A 259 6.35 -24.26 2.36
CA HIS A 259 4.96 -24.64 2.05
C HIS A 259 4.09 -23.43 1.64
N MET A 260 4.34 -22.27 2.24
CA MET A 260 3.63 -21.01 1.94
C MET A 260 4.23 -20.25 0.75
N LEU A 261 5.29 -20.79 0.12
CA LEU A 261 6.00 -20.17 -1.01
C LEU A 261 6.53 -18.76 -0.66
N ALA A 262 7.16 -18.65 0.50
CA ALA A 262 7.73 -17.41 1.04
C ALA A 262 9.26 -17.40 0.88
N ASP A 263 9.74 -17.31 -0.37
CA ASP A 263 11.16 -17.50 -0.73
C ASP A 263 12.15 -16.67 0.11
N ARG A 264 11.83 -15.40 0.36
CA ARG A 264 12.71 -14.53 1.18
C ARG A 264 12.78 -15.01 2.62
N LEU A 265 11.66 -15.41 3.22
CA LEU A 265 11.65 -15.91 4.60
C LEU A 265 12.38 -17.26 4.69
N LYS A 266 12.16 -18.14 3.72
CA LYS A 266 12.86 -19.42 3.60
C LYS A 266 14.37 -19.19 3.59
N HIS A 267 14.85 -18.30 2.72
CA HIS A 267 16.27 -17.97 2.65
C HIS A 267 16.82 -17.42 3.97
N ILE A 268 16.07 -16.54 4.65
CA ILE A 268 16.50 -16.02 5.96
C ILE A 268 16.62 -17.14 7.01
N CYS A 269 15.71 -18.12 6.97
CA CYS A 269 15.76 -19.26 7.88
C CYS A 269 16.96 -20.17 7.60
N GLU A 270 17.29 -20.42 6.31
CA GLU A 270 18.45 -21.21 5.89
C GLU A 270 19.77 -20.58 6.38
N VAL A 271 19.97 -19.28 6.11
CA VAL A 271 21.20 -18.57 6.51
C VAL A 271 21.40 -18.58 8.03
N ARG A 272 20.31 -18.45 8.81
CA ARG A 272 20.37 -18.53 10.27
C ARG A 272 20.65 -19.94 10.78
N GLY A 273 20.11 -20.98 10.12
CA GLY A 273 20.36 -22.37 10.47
C GLY A 273 21.81 -22.79 10.22
N ASP A 274 22.45 -22.21 9.20
CA ASP A 274 23.83 -22.50 8.82
C ASP A 274 24.90 -21.76 9.64
N GLY A 275 24.51 -20.89 10.59
CA GLY A 275 25.44 -20.15 11.45
C GLY A 275 26.32 -19.10 10.74
N HIS A 276 26.04 -18.77 9.47
CA HIS A 276 26.82 -17.81 8.69
C HIS A 276 26.23 -16.40 8.80
N SER A 277 26.43 -15.73 9.94
CA SER A 277 26.10 -14.31 10.14
C SER A 277 27.15 -13.38 9.50
N GLY A 278 27.18 -13.32 8.16
CA GLY A 278 27.91 -12.28 7.44
C GLY A 278 27.08 -10.98 7.32
N PRO A 279 27.62 -9.79 7.65
CA PRO A 279 26.84 -8.55 7.75
C PRO A 279 26.36 -7.92 6.42
N GLU A 280 26.49 -8.57 5.26
CA GLU A 280 26.32 -7.90 3.95
C GLU A 280 25.14 -8.36 3.07
N SER A 281 24.34 -9.38 3.44
CA SER A 281 23.30 -9.90 2.53
C SER A 281 21.88 -9.36 2.73
N MET A 282 21.55 -8.75 3.89
CA MET A 282 20.16 -8.42 4.23
C MET A 282 19.59 -7.17 3.54
N HIS A 283 20.42 -6.36 2.87
CA HIS A 283 19.97 -5.05 2.35
C HIS A 283 19.51 -5.01 0.89
N ARG A 284 19.62 -6.08 0.10
CA ARG A 284 19.38 -6.00 -1.37
C ARG A 284 18.00 -6.43 -1.88
N SER A 285 17.10 -6.93 -1.04
CA SER A 285 15.82 -7.49 -1.54
C SER A 285 14.58 -6.61 -1.35
N ALA A 286 14.74 -5.35 -0.93
CA ALA A 286 13.61 -4.43 -0.72
C ALA A 286 12.98 -3.91 -2.04
N GLU A 287 13.57 -4.22 -3.22
CA GLU A 287 13.18 -3.56 -4.48
C GLU A 287 12.16 -4.33 -5.34
N SER A 288 11.66 -5.51 -4.94
CA SER A 288 10.91 -6.37 -5.90
C SER A 288 9.47 -6.78 -5.57
N CYS A 289 8.85 -6.38 -4.45
CA CYS A 289 7.48 -6.83 -4.14
C CYS A 289 6.50 -5.68 -3.91
N CYS A 290 5.93 -5.14 -4.99
CA CYS A 290 4.56 -4.62 -5.00
C CYS A 290 4.08 -4.35 -6.44
N PRO A 291 3.56 -5.36 -7.17
CA PRO A 291 2.81 -5.14 -8.40
C PRO A 291 1.35 -4.78 -8.04
N LEU A 292 1.13 -3.61 -7.42
CA LEU A 292 -0.24 -3.17 -7.04
C LEU A 292 -0.76 -1.98 -7.86
N PHE A 293 -0.04 -1.58 -8.91
CA PHE A 293 -0.51 -0.56 -9.86
C PHE A 293 -0.10 -0.91 -11.29
N HIS A 294 -0.73 -1.94 -11.87
CA HIS A 294 -0.92 -2.09 -13.31
C HIS A 294 -2.38 -2.42 -13.60
#